data_AF-A0A946IAG9-F1
#
_entry.id   AF-A0A946IAG9-F1
#
_cell.length_a   1.000
_cell.length_b   1.000
_cell.length_c   1.000
_cell.angle_alpha   90.00
_cell.angle_beta   90.00
_cell.angle_gamma   90.00
#
_symmetry.space_group_name_H-M   'P 1'
#
loop_
_entity.id
_entity.type
_entity.pdbx_description
1 polymer ?
#
loop_
_entity_poly.entity_id
_entity_poly.type
_entity_poly.pdbx_seq_one_letter_code
_entity_poly.pdbx_strand_id
1 'polypeptide(L)' 'PKTALPEQIQTFLYLNPITFPIEQFRVLVLWGQAPDWIGLAVYFSAAFVFAWATLAWFQKARIGFADVL' A
#
# COMPACT_ATOMS: atom_id res chain seq x y z
N PRO A 1 -13.02 -2.55 15.79
CA PRO A 1 -13.06 -3.81 14.99
C PRO A 1 -13.51 -3.52 13.54
N LYS A 2 -12.91 -4.14 12.52
CA LYS A 2 -13.38 -4.01 11.11
C LYS A 2 -14.85 -4.42 10.96
N THR A 3 -15.27 -5.35 11.80
CA THR A 3 -16.63 -5.86 11.97
C THR A 3 -17.65 -4.81 12.45
N ALA A 4 -17.20 -3.63 12.89
CA ALA A 4 -18.10 -2.55 13.31
C ALA A 4 -18.57 -1.67 12.14
N LEU A 5 -18.04 -1.89 10.92
CA LEU A 5 -18.40 -1.16 9.71
C LEU A 5 -19.28 -2.04 8.80
N PRO A 6 -20.28 -1.46 8.11
CA PRO A 6 -21.07 -2.16 7.10
C PRO A 6 -20.16 -2.82 6.04
N GLU A 7 -20.46 -4.04 5.61
CA GLU A 7 -19.64 -4.81 4.65
C GLU A 7 -19.29 -4.02 3.38
N GLN A 8 -20.20 -3.18 2.88
CA GLN A 8 -19.95 -2.36 1.70
C GLN A 8 -18.82 -1.35 1.91
N ILE A 9 -18.65 -0.83 3.14
CA ILE A 9 -17.62 0.16 3.49
C ILE A 9 -16.27 -0.52 3.77
N GLN A 10 -16.29 -1.80 4.15
CA GLN A 10 -15.06 -2.57 4.39
C GLN A 10 -14.22 -2.71 3.10
N THR A 11 -14.86 -2.87 1.93
CA THR A 11 -14.13 -2.92 0.65
C THR A 11 -13.48 -1.57 0.30
N PHE A 12 -14.14 -0.45 0.59
CA PHE A 12 -13.53 0.87 0.41
C PHE A 12 -12.36 1.12 1.37
N LEU A 13 -12.32 0.45 2.53
CA LEU A 13 -11.19 0.52 3.45
C LEU A 13 -9.90 -0.02 2.82
N TYR A 14 -10.01 -1.01 1.94
CA TYR A 14 -8.88 -1.59 1.19
C TYR A 14 -8.37 -0.70 0.05
N LEU A 15 -9.09 0.36 -0.34
CA LEU A 15 -8.52 1.39 -1.23
C LEU A 15 -7.40 2.17 -0.56
N ASN A 16 -7.40 2.25 0.77
CA ASN A 16 -6.31 2.89 1.49
C ASN A 16 -5.11 1.92 1.51
N PRO A 17 -3.98 2.28 0.87
CA PRO A 17 -2.83 1.39 0.74
C PRO A 17 -2.22 1.00 2.09
N ILE A 18 -2.44 1.80 3.14
CA ILE A 18 -1.89 1.56 4.48
C ILE A 18 -2.74 0.54 5.28
N THR A 19 -3.99 0.30 4.87
CA THR A 19 -4.90 -0.61 5.57
C THR A 19 -4.35 -2.03 5.63
N PHE A 20 -3.95 -2.59 4.48
CA PHE A 20 -3.51 -4.00 4.43
C PHE A 20 -2.28 -4.30 5.31
N PRO A 21 -1.18 -3.53 5.27
CA PRO A 21 -0.02 -3.75 6.14
C PRO A 21 -0.36 -3.65 7.64
N ILE A 22 -1.19 -2.69 8.04
CA ILE A 22 -1.61 -2.52 9.46
C ILE A 22 -2.40 -3.74 9.94
N GLU A 23 -3.22 -4.32 9.08
CA GLU A 23 -4.00 -5.50 9.40
C GLU A 23 -3.12 -6.73 9.61
N GLN A 24 -2.14 -6.94 8.72
CA GLN A 24 -1.16 -8.02 8.87
C GLN A 24 -0.31 -7.83 10.14
N PHE A 25 0.08 -6.59 10.44
CA PHE A 25 0.78 -6.29 11.69
C PHE A 25 -0.07 -6.61 12.93
N ARG A 26 -1.37 -6.28 12.89
CA ARG A 26 -2.30 -6.61 13.97
C ARG A 26 -2.44 -8.12 14.18
N VAL A 27 -2.52 -8.89 13.10
CA VAL A 27 -2.58 -10.37 13.15
C VAL A 27 -1.34 -10.94 13.84
N LEU A 28 -0.17 -10.43 13.48
CA LEU A 28 1.10 -10.83 14.08
C LEU A 28 1.17 -10.47 15.57
N VAL A 29 0.87 -9.22 15.93
CA VAL A 29 1.09 -8.69 17.28
C VAL A 29 -0.01 -9.04 18.27
N LEU A 30 -1.29 -8.99 17.85
CA LEU A 30 -2.42 -9.25 18.75
C LEU A 30 -2.81 -10.72 18.82
N TRP A 31 -2.61 -11.47 17.73
CA TRP A 31 -3.08 -12.85 17.63
C TRP A 31 -1.94 -13.87 17.52
N GLY A 32 -0.68 -13.43 17.40
CA GLY A 32 0.47 -14.33 17.30
C GLY A 32 0.45 -15.24 16.08
N GLN A 33 -0.38 -14.92 15.09
CA GLN A 33 -0.54 -15.71 13.87
C GLN A 33 0.42 -15.22 12.80
N ALA A 34 0.84 -16.13 11.93
CA ALA A 34 1.62 -15.75 10.76
C ALA A 34 0.76 -14.84 9.85
N PRO A 35 1.34 -13.74 9.33
CA PRO A 35 0.64 -12.90 8.38
C PRO A 35 0.44 -13.65 7.05
N ASP A 36 -0.46 -13.14 6.23
CA ASP A 36 -0.62 -13.61 4.86
C ASP A 36 0.57 -13.18 4.00
N TRP A 37 1.54 -14.09 3.87
CA TRP A 37 2.74 -13.90 3.06
C TRP A 37 2.44 -13.73 1.57
N ILE A 38 1.39 -14.37 1.05
CA ILE A 38 1.01 -14.26 -0.36
C ILE A 38 0.45 -12.86 -0.61
N GLY A 39 -0.49 -12.41 0.23
CA GLY A 39 -1.03 -11.07 0.16
C GLY A 39 0.04 -9.99 0.33
N LEU A 40 1.01 -10.18 1.23
CA LEU A 40 2.16 -9.28 1.39
C LEU A 40 3.05 -9.23 0.14
N ALA A 41 3.32 -10.37 -0.51
CA ALA A 41 4.11 -10.43 -1.74
C ALA A 41 3.41 -9.70 -2.90
N VAL A 42 2.10 -9.86 -3.04
CA VAL A 42 1.29 -9.16 -4.05
C VAL A 42 1.29 -7.65 -3.77
N TYR A 43 1.05 -7.25 -2.52
CA TYR A 43 1.09 -5.85 -2.11
C TYR A 43 2.46 -5.21 -2.39
N PHE A 44 3.54 -5.89 -2.02
CA PHE A 44 4.90 -5.42 -2.28
C PHE A 44 5.18 -5.26 -3.77
N SER A 45 4.77 -6.24 -4.59
CA SER A 45 4.95 -6.18 -6.04
C SER A 45 4.19 -5.00 -6.66
N ALA A 46 2.94 -4.76 -6.24
CA ALA A 46 2.15 -3.63 -6.68
C ALA A 46 2.79 -2.29 -6.26
N ALA A 47 3.23 -2.18 -5.01
CA ALA A 47 3.92 -0.99 -4.50
C ALA A 47 5.24 -0.73 -5.23
N PHE A 48 5.99 -1.78 -5.57
CA PHE A 48 7.23 -1.68 -6.32
C PHE A 48 7.01 -1.17 -7.76
N VAL A 49 6.00 -1.71 -8.46
CA VAL A 49 5.61 -1.21 -9.79
C VAL A 49 5.19 0.26 -9.72
N PHE A 50 4.39 0.62 -8.72
CA PHE A 50 3.96 2.01 -8.51
C PHE A 50 5.15 2.94 -8.23
N ALA A 51 6.09 2.52 -7.38
CA ALA A 51 7.30 3.26 -7.09
C ALA A 51 8.14 3.48 -8.36
N TRP A 52 8.29 2.44 -9.21
CA TRP A 52 9.02 2.54 -10.46
C TRP A 52 8.36 3.47 -11.47
N ALA A 53 7.03 3.39 -11.59
CA ALA A 53 6.24 4.28 -12.45
C ALA A 53 6.37 5.74 -12.00
N THR A 54 6.26 5.98 -10.70
CA THR A 54 6.41 7.32 -10.11
C THR A 54 7.82 7.85 -10.28
N LEU A 55 8.84 7.01 -10.10
CA LEU A 55 10.23 7.38 -10.34
C LEU A 55 10.47 7.76 -11.81
N ALA A 56 9.98 6.95 -12.75
CA ALA A 56 10.09 7.24 -14.18
C ALA A 56 9.40 8.56 -14.55
N TRP A 57 8.23 8.84 -13.95
CA TRP A 57 7.54 10.12 -14.11
C TRP A 57 8.34 11.28 -13.50
N PHE A 58 8.86 11.11 -12.29
CA PHE A 58 9.64 12.11 -11.59
C PHE A 58 10.94 12.48 -12.32
N GLN A 59 11.62 11.47 -12.90
CA GLN A 59 12.81 11.70 -13.73
C GLN A 59 12.49 12.57 -14.96
N LYS A 60 11.33 12.40 -15.59
CA LYS A 60 10.88 13.26 -16.69
C LYS A 60 10.56 14.68 -16.21
N ALA A 61 9.89 14.81 -15.06
CA ALA A 61 9.54 16.11 -14.47
C ALA A 61 10.78 16.92 -14.02
N ARG A 62 11.88 16.25 -13.65
CA ARG A 62 13.13 16.89 -13.21
C ARG A 62 13.76 17.81 -14.27
N ILE A 63 13.54 17.56 -15.55
CA ILE A 63 14.13 18.35 -16.65
C ILE A 63 13.55 19.78 -16.64
N GLY A 64 12.26 19.95 -16.35
CA GLY A 64 11.61 21.27 -16.27
C GLY A 64 11.98 22.10 -15.04
N PHE A 65 12.63 21.52 -14.02
CA PHE A 65 13.14 22.25 -12.86
C PHE A 65 14.60 22.71 -13.05
N ALA A 66 15.36 22.06 -13.93
CA ALA A 66 16.74 22.44 -14.21
C ALA A 66 16.85 23.71 -15.07
N ASP A 67 15.81 24.01 -15.87
CA ASP A 67 15.72 25.24 -16.70
C ASP A 67 15.30 26.50 -15.90
N VAL A 68 15.11 26.40 -14.57
CA VAL A 68 14.67 27.51 -13.71
C VAL A 68 15.84 28.09 -12.87
N LEU A 69 17.09 27.77 -13.20
CA LEU A 69 18.30 28.35 -12.59
C LEU A 69 19.15 29.11 -13.62
#